data_AF-A0A0G1HBH4-F1
#
_entry.id   AF-A0A0G1HBH4-F1
#
_cell.length_a   1.000
_cell.length_b   1.000
_cell.length_c   1.000
_cell.angle_alpha   90.00
_cell.angle_beta   90.00
_cell.angle_gamma   90.00
#
_symmetry.space_group_name_H-M   'P 1'
#
loop_
_entity.id
_entity.type
_entity.pdbx_description
1 polymer ?
#
loop_
_entity_poly.entity_id
_entity_poly.type
_entity_poly.pdbx_seq_one_letter_code
_entity_poly.pdbx_strand_id
1 'polypeptide(L)'
;MTDKNRVRASDPGDPYNGCKSVYPVHELVSKGETETHKIAKACQTAAIGCAACKDILVENIGKLLVPFQERRRELAEKTGYVREILHEGGKKARGIIGATAAEVREKMGIVMY
;
A
#
# COMPACT_ATOMS: atom_id res chain seq x y z
N MET A 1 16.85 2.85 -4.61
CA MET A 1 18.08 3.67 -4.64
C MET A 1 18.29 4.33 -3.28
N THR A 2 19.42 4.10 -2.62
CA THR A 2 19.71 4.74 -1.31
C THR A 2 20.47 6.06 -1.50
N ASP A 3 20.90 6.68 -0.40
CA ASP A 3 21.74 7.87 -0.42
C ASP A 3 23.02 7.65 -1.24
N LYS A 4 23.23 8.48 -2.27
CA LYS A 4 24.39 8.41 -3.17
C LYS A 4 25.69 8.82 -2.49
N ASN A 5 25.60 9.69 -1.49
CA ASN A 5 26.76 10.19 -0.76
C ASN A 5 27.22 9.19 0.31
N ARG A 6 26.38 8.21 0.63
CA ARG A 6 26.69 7.14 1.58
C ARG A 6 27.30 5.93 0.86
N VAL A 7 28.62 5.96 0.69
CA VAL A 7 29.35 4.94 -0.08
C VAL A 7 29.65 3.68 0.75
N ARG A 8 30.04 3.85 2.02
CA ARG A 8 30.35 2.75 2.95
C ARG A 8 29.30 2.66 4.06
N ALA A 9 29.21 1.49 4.69
CA ALA A 9 28.29 1.29 5.82
C ALA A 9 28.63 2.18 7.02
N SER A 10 29.92 2.47 7.23
CA SER A 10 30.44 3.37 8.25
C SER A 10 30.19 4.85 7.98
N ASP A 11 29.78 5.21 6.76
CA ASP A 11 29.53 6.61 6.41
C ASP A 11 28.13 7.00 6.91
N PRO A 12 27.99 8.14 7.62
CA PRO A 12 26.70 8.74 7.93
C PRO A 12 25.85 8.93 6.67
N GLY A 13 24.55 8.61 6.77
CA GLY A 13 23.58 8.88 5.70
C GLY A 13 22.64 10.03 6.02
N ASP A 14 22.00 10.56 4.98
CA ASP A 14 20.86 11.47 5.11
C ASP A 14 19.56 10.75 4.73
N PRO A 15 18.73 10.30 5.70
CA PRO A 15 17.46 9.66 5.44
C PRO A 15 16.47 10.55 4.69
N TYR A 16 16.43 11.85 5.02
CA TYR A 16 15.39 12.77 4.58
C TYR A 16 15.66 13.35 3.19
N ASN A 17 16.92 13.67 2.88
CA ASN A 17 17.28 14.24 1.56
C ASN A 17 18.07 13.28 0.68
N GLY A 18 18.93 12.44 1.27
CA GLY A 18 19.78 11.51 0.52
C GLY A 18 19.05 10.24 0.11
N CYS A 19 18.27 9.65 1.01
CA CYS A 19 17.67 8.33 0.87
C CYS A 19 16.20 8.34 0.38
N LYS A 20 15.89 9.17 -0.61
CA LYS A 20 14.51 9.50 -1.04
C LYS A 20 13.62 8.35 -1.51
N SER A 21 14.15 7.15 -1.77
CA SER A 21 13.33 6.00 -2.20
C SER A 21 13.16 4.90 -1.17
N VAL A 22 13.96 4.89 -0.10
CA VAL A 22 13.87 3.83 0.93
C VAL A 22 13.27 4.40 2.22
N TYR A 23 13.75 5.56 2.68
CA TYR A 23 13.29 6.12 3.94
C TYR A 23 11.80 6.52 3.95
N PRO A 24 11.24 7.13 2.87
CA PRO A 24 9.79 7.40 2.84
C PRO A 24 8.93 6.13 2.90
N VAL A 25 9.45 4.99 2.45
CA VAL A 25 8.72 3.73 2.57
C VAL A 25 8.71 3.26 4.02
N HIS A 26 9.80 3.46 4.77
CA HIS A 26 9.79 3.22 6.22
C HIS A 26 8.72 4.04 6.93
N GLU A 27 8.55 5.31 6.55
CA GLU A 27 7.51 6.19 7.11
C GLU A 27 6.09 5.66 6.85
N LEU A 28 5.89 4.93 5.74
CA LEU A 28 4.60 4.34 5.39
C LEU A 28 4.34 2.99 6.06
N VAL A 29 5.37 2.14 6.23
CA VAL A 29 5.16 0.72 6.63
C VAL A 29 5.70 0.33 8.00
N SER A 30 6.57 1.14 8.60
CA SER A 30 7.13 0.83 9.93
C SER A 30 6.17 1.26 11.04
N LYS A 31 6.33 0.73 12.25
CA LYS A 31 5.38 0.91 13.36
C LYS A 31 5.50 2.29 14.01
N GLY A 32 4.90 3.28 13.35
CA GLY A 32 4.74 4.63 13.85
C GLY A 32 6.06 5.41 13.98
N GLU A 33 5.94 6.65 14.44
CA GLU A 33 7.02 7.65 14.46
C GLU A 33 8.23 7.21 15.31
N THR A 34 7.99 6.44 16.38
CA THR A 34 9.09 5.99 17.25
C THR A 34 10.04 5.02 16.53
N GLU A 35 9.53 4.11 15.69
CA GLU A 35 10.38 3.17 14.96
C GLU A 35 11.10 3.87 13.81
N THR A 36 10.40 4.73 13.07
CA THR A 36 10.99 5.47 11.94
C THR A 36 12.12 6.38 12.42
N HIS A 37 11.95 7.07 13.55
CA HIS A 37 13.02 7.89 14.16
C HIS A 37 14.23 7.07 14.60
N LYS A 38 14.03 5.84 15.11
CA LYS A 38 15.15 4.94 15.45
C LYS A 38 15.93 4.55 14.19
N ILE A 39 15.23 4.24 13.10
CA ILE A 39 15.86 3.87 11.82
C ILE A 39 16.61 5.07 11.23
N ALA A 40 16.00 6.27 11.24
CA ALA A 40 16.67 7.50 10.81
C ALA A 40 17.93 7.76 11.61
N LYS A 41 17.85 7.68 12.94
CA LYS A 41 18.99 7.89 13.83
C LYS A 41 20.10 6.88 13.55
N ALA A 42 19.77 5.60 13.40
CA ALA A 42 20.75 4.56 13.09
C ALA A 42 21.43 4.76 11.72
N CYS A 43 20.72 5.33 10.74
CA CYS A 43 21.30 5.73 9.46
C CYS A 43 22.22 6.96 9.58
N GLN A 44 21.79 7.99 10.31
CA GLN A 44 22.56 9.22 10.53
C GLN A 44 23.85 8.98 11.34
N THR A 45 23.82 8.06 12.31
CA THR A 45 25.01 7.74 13.12
C THR A 45 25.84 6.60 12.54
N ALA A 46 25.51 6.12 11.34
CA ALA A 46 26.14 4.96 10.71
C ALA A 46 26.14 3.68 11.58
N ALA A 47 25.16 3.53 12.48
CA ALA A 47 25.03 2.34 13.32
C ALA A 47 24.55 1.10 12.54
N ILE A 48 23.84 1.31 11.42
CA ILE A 48 23.42 0.24 10.49
C ILE A 48 23.72 0.64 9.05
N GLY A 49 24.14 -0.31 8.21
CA GLY A 49 24.34 -0.10 6.78
C GLY A 49 23.03 -0.04 5.97
N CYS A 50 23.11 0.40 4.71
CA CYS A 50 21.97 0.45 3.78
C CYS A 50 21.31 -0.92 3.53
N ALA A 51 22.08 -2.01 3.59
CA ALA A 51 21.55 -3.37 3.45
C ALA A 51 20.67 -3.75 4.65
N ALA A 52 21.21 -3.67 5.87
CA ALA A 52 20.47 -3.95 7.10
C ALA A 52 19.22 -3.05 7.26
N CYS A 53 19.30 -1.79 6.85
CA CYS A 53 18.14 -0.89 6.82
C CYS A 53 17.02 -1.43 5.89
N LYS A 54 17.38 -1.95 4.72
CA LYS A 54 16.40 -2.58 3.80
C LYS A 54 15.87 -3.90 4.33
N ASP A 55 16.64 -4.68 5.07
CA ASP A 55 16.15 -5.92 5.67
C ASP A 55 15.01 -5.63 6.67
N ILE A 56 15.18 -4.60 7.50
CA ILE A 56 14.11 -4.08 8.38
C ILE A 56 12.89 -3.66 7.55
N LEU A 57 13.12 -2.96 6.44
CA LEU A 57 12.03 -2.53 5.56
C LEU A 57 11.25 -3.72 5.00
N VAL A 58 11.96 -4.74 4.49
CA VAL A 58 11.37 -5.94 3.90
C VAL A 58 10.54 -6.69 4.94
N GLU A 59 11.02 -6.81 6.17
CA GLU A 59 10.26 -7.42 7.26
C GLU A 59 8.95 -6.68 7.52
N ASN A 60 9.00 -5.34 7.61
CA ASN A 60 7.82 -4.51 7.85
C ASN A 60 6.83 -4.51 6.67
N ILE A 61 7.33 -4.51 5.42
CA ILE A 61 6.50 -4.74 4.23
C ILE A 61 5.84 -6.12 4.30
N GLY A 62 6.59 -7.15 4.70
CA GLY A 62 6.10 -8.52 4.83
C GLY A 62 4.95 -8.62 5.82
N LYS A 63 5.08 -8.01 7.01
CA LYS A 63 4.00 -7.95 8.03
C LYS A 63 2.70 -7.37 7.47
N LEU A 64 2.79 -6.42 6.55
CA LEU A 64 1.63 -5.81 5.90
C LEU A 64 1.07 -6.68 4.77
N LEU A 65 1.93 -7.19 3.89
CA LEU A 65 1.50 -7.84 2.64
C LEU A 65 1.16 -9.32 2.78
N VAL A 66 1.81 -10.05 3.67
CA VAL A 66 1.60 -11.51 3.83
C VAL A 66 0.12 -11.84 4.10
N PRO A 67 -0.60 -11.17 5.01
CA PRO A 67 -2.02 -11.46 5.23
C PRO A 67 -2.87 -11.21 3.98
N PHE A 68 -2.56 -10.20 3.17
CA PHE A 68 -3.29 -9.93 1.93
C PHE A 68 -2.98 -10.97 0.85
N GLN A 69 -1.74 -11.43 0.77
CA GLN A 69 -1.32 -12.47 -0.17
C GLN A 69 -1.97 -13.82 0.17
N GLU A 70 -2.07 -14.17 1.46
CA GLU A 70 -2.76 -15.37 1.93
C GLU A 70 -4.25 -15.32 1.58
N ARG A 71 -4.94 -14.24 1.92
CA ARG A 71 -6.36 -14.06 1.57
C ARG A 71 -6.59 -14.06 0.07
N ARG A 72 -5.68 -13.46 -0.71
CA ARG A 72 -5.74 -13.52 -2.18
C ARG A 72 -5.64 -14.96 -2.69
N ARG A 73 -4.73 -15.77 -2.13
CA ARG A 73 -4.55 -17.17 -2.51
C ARG A 73 -5.82 -17.98 -2.22
N GLU A 74 -6.40 -17.82 -1.03
CA GLU A 74 -7.67 -18.48 -0.66
C GLU A 74 -8.83 -18.10 -1.60
N LEU A 75 -8.89 -16.83 -2.04
CA LEU A 75 -9.91 -16.39 -3.00
C LEU A 75 -9.67 -16.92 -4.41
N ALA A 76 -8.40 -17.09 -4.82
CA ALA A 76 -8.04 -17.60 -6.13
C ALA A 76 -8.39 -19.08 -6.31
N GLU A 77 -8.35 -19.87 -5.23
CA GLU A 77 -8.77 -21.28 -5.23
C GLU A 77 -10.29 -21.45 -5.40
N LYS A 78 -11.08 -20.43 -5.02
CA LYS A 78 -12.54 -20.44 -5.12
C LYS A 78 -13.00 -19.91 -6.49
N THR A 79 -12.92 -20.76 -7.50
CA THR A 79 -13.36 -20.45 -8.87
C THR A 79 -14.79 -19.87 -8.87
N GLY A 80 -14.98 -18.71 -9.50
CA GLY A 80 -16.29 -18.05 -9.62
C GLY A 80 -16.73 -17.19 -8.43
N TYR A 81 -16.22 -17.44 -7.22
CA TYR A 81 -16.67 -16.77 -5.99
C TYR A 81 -16.54 -15.24 -6.01
N VAL A 82 -15.40 -14.72 -6.50
CA VAL A 82 -15.21 -13.27 -6.63
C VAL A 82 -16.24 -12.65 -7.58
N ARG A 83 -16.59 -13.35 -8.66
CA ARG A 83 -17.59 -12.89 -9.64
C ARG A 83 -18.99 -12.87 -9.03
N GLU A 84 -19.33 -13.85 -8.20
CA GLU A 84 -20.58 -13.88 -7.45
C GLU A 84 -20.71 -12.70 -6.50
N ILE A 85 -19.66 -12.40 -5.71
CA ILE A 85 -19.63 -11.22 -4.83
C ILE A 85 -19.91 -9.93 -5.61
N LEU A 86 -19.22 -9.75 -6.75
CA LEU A 86 -19.41 -8.56 -7.59
C LEU A 86 -20.82 -8.50 -8.18
N HIS A 87 -21.38 -9.64 -8.59
CA HIS A 87 -22.73 -9.70 -9.14
C HIS A 87 -23.80 -9.32 -8.10
N GLU A 88 -23.70 -9.86 -6.89
CA GLU A 88 -24.60 -9.56 -5.79
C GLU A 88 -24.45 -8.09 -5.32
N GLY A 89 -23.23 -7.57 -5.25
CA GLY A 89 -22.98 -6.14 -5.00
C GLY A 89 -23.64 -5.26 -6.07
N GLY A 90 -23.53 -5.66 -7.35
CA GLY A 90 -24.18 -4.97 -8.46
C GLY A 90 -25.71 -4.98 -8.39
N LYS A 91 -26.33 -6.10 -7.96
CA LYS A 91 -27.79 -6.15 -7.72
C LYS A 91 -28.22 -5.16 -6.64
N LYS A 92 -27.51 -5.15 -5.50
CA LYS A 92 -27.79 -4.21 -4.39
C LYS A 92 -27.66 -2.75 -4.84
N ALA A 93 -26.57 -2.42 -5.52
CA ALA A 93 -26.34 -1.09 -6.05
C ALA A 93 -27.45 -0.66 -7.01
N ARG A 94 -27.84 -1.51 -7.97
CA ARG A 94 -28.94 -1.24 -8.90
C ARG A 94 -30.27 -1.01 -8.19
N GLY A 95 -30.56 -1.76 -7.12
CA GLY A 95 -31.76 -1.55 -6.31
C GLY A 95 -31.78 -0.16 -5.66
N ILE A 96 -30.63 0.36 -5.23
CA ILE A 96 -30.53 1.68 -4.60
C ILE A 96 -30.62 2.81 -5.64
N ILE A 97 -29.87 2.69 -6.74
CA ILE A 97 -29.77 3.79 -7.73
C ILE A 97 -30.91 3.81 -8.74
N GLY A 98 -31.77 2.78 -8.77
CA GLY A 98 -32.79 2.61 -9.80
C GLY A 98 -33.70 3.81 -9.96
N ALA A 99 -34.23 4.34 -8.85
CA ALA A 99 -35.11 5.51 -8.86
C ALA A 99 -34.38 6.78 -9.34
N THR A 100 -33.18 7.03 -8.82
CA THR A 100 -32.35 8.17 -9.25
C THR A 100 -31.98 8.09 -10.73
N ALA A 101 -31.61 6.90 -11.20
CA ALA A 101 -31.28 6.68 -12.61
C ALA A 101 -32.49 6.89 -13.53
N ALA A 102 -33.70 6.52 -13.08
CA ALA A 102 -34.93 6.79 -13.81
C ALA A 102 -35.22 8.30 -13.89
N GLU A 103 -35.15 9.02 -12.77
CA GLU A 103 -35.36 10.47 -12.71
C GLU A 103 -34.36 11.24 -13.61
N VAL A 104 -33.08 10.86 -13.57
CA VAL A 104 -32.06 11.46 -14.44
C VAL A 104 -32.39 11.22 -15.91
N ARG A 105 -32.79 10.01 -16.29
CA ARG A 105 -33.14 9.70 -17.70
C ARG A 105 -34.35 10.49 -18.18
N GLU A 106 -35.36 10.62 -17.33
CA GLU A 106 -36.55 11.44 -17.61
C GLU A 106 -36.16 12.90 -17.87
N LYS A 107 -35.40 13.50 -16.95
CA LYS A 107 -34.94 14.89 -17.06
C LYS A 107 -34.03 15.14 -18.27
N MET A 108 -33.30 14.12 -18.70
CA MET A 108 -32.41 14.18 -19.87
C MET A 108 -33.11 13.83 -21.19
N GLY A 109 -34.40 13.45 -21.16
CA GLY A 109 -35.15 13.07 -22.36
C GLY A 109 -34.71 11.76 -23.01
N ILE A 110 -34.11 10.84 -22.26
CA ILE A 110 -33.65 9.54 -22.77
C ILE A 110 -34.82 8.56 -22.77
N VAL A 111 -35.33 8.23 -23.96
CA VAL A 111 -36.43 7.28 -24.16
C VAL A 111 -35.90 5.84 -24.14
N MET A 112 -36.47 4.99 -23.28
CA MET A 112 -36.17 3.56 -23.22
C MET A 112 -37.25 2.79 -24.01
N TYR A 113 -36.88 2.06 -25.06
CA TYR A 113 -37.73 1.10 -25.77
C TYR A 113 -37.48 -0.32 -25.27
#